data_AF-A0A916G1H7-F1
#
_entry.id   AF-A0A916G1H7-F1
#
_cell.length_a   1.000
_cell.length_b   1.000
_cell.length_c   1.000
_cell.angle_alpha   90.00
_cell.angle_beta   90.00
_cell.angle_gamma   90.00
#
_symmetry.space_group_name_H-M   'P 1'
#
loop_
_entity.id
_entity.type
_entity.pdbx_description
1 polymer ?
#
loop_
_entity_poly.entity_id
_entity_poly.type
_entity_poly.pdbx_seq_one_letter_code
_entity_poly.pdbx_strand_id
1 'polypeptide(L)'
;MDNQSFITLSKFTIEARKSIGAINPARLIKDRDYSDAIFQKIDASDNADLILLGLELRNQLGLLEPEEITAAPAQAEKYMFGARG
;
A
#
# COMPACT_ATOMS: atom_id res chain seq x y z
N MET A 1 3.25 16.18 -13.62
CA MET A 1 2.36 15.06 -13.30
C MET A 1 1.68 14.65 -14.59
N ASP A 2 1.86 13.40 -15.01
CA ASP A 2 1.38 12.92 -16.30
C ASP A 2 -0.12 12.61 -16.27
N ASN A 3 -0.76 12.64 -17.45
CA ASN A 3 -2.20 12.33 -17.57
C ASN A 3 -2.54 10.94 -17.01
N GLN A 4 -1.63 9.98 -17.15
CA GLN A 4 -1.80 8.64 -16.58
C GLN A 4 -1.81 8.66 -15.05
N SER A 5 -0.92 9.43 -14.41
CA SER A 5 -0.91 9.57 -12.95
C SER A 5 -2.20 10.18 -12.42
N PHE A 6 -2.80 11.13 -13.14
CA PHE A 6 -4.09 11.70 -12.77
C PHE A 6 -5.23 10.68 -12.88
N ILE A 7 -5.21 9.82 -13.90
CA ILE A 7 -6.19 8.74 -14.07
C ILE A 7 -6.05 7.71 -12.94
N THR A 8 -4.83 7.26 -12.64
CA THR A 8 -4.54 6.29 -11.57
C THR A 8 -4.95 6.86 -10.21
N LEU A 9 -4.60 8.12 -9.91
CA LEU A 9 -5.05 8.84 -8.70
C LEU A 9 -6.58 8.88 -8.59
N SER A 10 -7.26 9.17 -9.70
CA SER A 10 -8.73 9.26 -9.72
C SER A 10 -9.38 7.90 -9.42
N LYS A 11 -8.91 6.84 -10.08
CA LYS A 11 -9.37 5.46 -9.82
C LYS A 11 -9.10 5.04 -8.37
N PHE A 12 -7.90 5.32 -7.89
CA PHE A 12 -7.48 5.04 -6.51
C PHE A 12 -8.41 5.71 -5.49
N THR A 13 -8.68 7.02 -5.63
CA THR A 13 -9.55 7.72 -4.66
C THR A 13 -10.99 7.21 -4.66
N ILE A 14 -11.49 6.73 -5.80
CA ILE A 14 -12.83 6.14 -5.92
C ILE A 14 -12.88 4.78 -5.22
N GLU A 15 -11.92 3.89 -5.49
CA GLU A 15 -11.88 2.56 -4.88
C GLU A 15 -11.56 2.63 -3.38
N ALA A 16 -10.61 3.46 -3.00
CA ALA A 16 -10.25 3.65 -1.60
C ALA A 16 -11.41 4.24 -0.78
N ARG A 17 -12.26 5.08 -1.39
CA ARG A 17 -13.47 5.59 -0.72
C ARG A 17 -14.40 4.47 -0.26
N LYS A 18 -14.48 3.36 -1.00
CA LYS A 18 -15.33 2.22 -0.65
C LYS A 18 -14.74 1.40 0.50
N SER A 19 -13.41 1.35 0.62
CA SER A 19 -12.71 0.52 1.61
C SER A 19 -12.33 1.28 2.89
N ILE A 20 -11.68 2.45 2.76
CA ILE A 20 -11.08 3.19 3.88
C ILE A 20 -11.68 4.59 4.07
N GLY A 21 -12.58 5.01 3.19
CA GLY A 21 -13.30 6.29 3.27
C GLY A 21 -12.68 7.43 2.44
N ALA A 22 -13.19 8.65 2.61
CA ALA A 22 -12.83 9.77 1.76
C ALA A 22 -11.34 10.15 1.86
N ILE A 23 -10.67 10.21 0.70
CA ILE A 23 -9.26 10.63 0.57
C ILE A 23 -9.18 12.03 -0.01
N ASN A 24 -8.25 12.83 0.49
CA ASN A 24 -7.88 14.10 -0.11
C ASN A 24 -6.69 13.91 -1.08
N PRO A 25 -6.91 13.96 -2.41
CA PRO A 25 -5.85 13.74 -3.39
C PRO A 25 -4.74 14.80 -3.32
N ALA A 26 -5.07 16.05 -2.99
CA ALA A 26 -4.08 17.10 -2.89
C ALA A 26 -3.13 16.88 -1.70
N ARG A 27 -3.64 16.36 -0.58
CA ARG A 27 -2.80 15.96 0.56
C ARG A 27 -2.01 14.70 0.24
N LEU A 28 -2.60 13.71 -0.44
CA LEU A 28 -1.92 12.48 -0.83
C LEU A 28 -0.63 12.75 -1.63
N ILE A 29 -0.60 13.82 -2.44
CA ILE A 29 0.56 14.17 -3.27
C ILE A 29 1.58 15.05 -2.51
N LYS A 30 1.13 15.88 -1.56
CA LYS A 30 1.95 16.93 -0.93
C LYS A 30 2.42 16.59 0.48
N ASP A 31 1.71 15.71 1.15
CA ASP A 31 1.85 15.39 2.57
C ASP A 31 2.24 13.91 2.67
N ARG A 32 3.50 13.70 3.05
CA ARG A 32 4.12 12.37 3.07
C ARG A 32 3.55 11.51 4.20
N ASP A 33 3.41 12.08 5.40
CA ASP A 33 2.81 11.39 6.54
C ASP A 33 1.36 10.98 6.24
N TYR A 34 0.61 11.84 5.55
CA TYR A 34 -0.74 11.52 5.12
C TYR A 34 -0.79 10.40 4.07
N SER A 35 0.12 10.42 3.09
CA SER A 35 0.17 9.36 2.07
C SER A 35 0.54 8.02 2.69
N ASP A 36 1.57 7.96 3.52
CA ASP A 36 1.99 6.74 4.22
C ASP A 36 0.86 6.16 5.07
N ALA A 37 0.13 7.00 5.83
CA ALA A 37 -1.00 6.54 6.63
C ALA A 37 -2.17 5.98 5.79
N ILE A 38 -2.42 6.54 4.60
CA ILE A 38 -3.44 6.03 3.67
C ILE A 38 -3.00 4.70 3.08
N PHE A 39 -1.74 4.63 2.68
CA PHE A 39 -1.13 3.47 2.06
C PHE A 39 -1.03 2.27 3.01
N GLN A 40 -0.68 2.49 4.28
CA GLN A 40 -0.73 1.45 5.33
C GLN A 40 -2.13 0.88 5.53
N LYS A 41 -3.17 1.73 5.49
CA LYS A 41 -4.57 1.26 5.62
C LYS A 41 -5.00 0.41 4.44
N ILE A 42 -4.44 0.66 3.26
CA ILE A 42 -4.71 -0.09 2.04
C ILE A 42 -3.97 -1.42 2.06
N ASP A 43 -2.71 -1.43 2.49
CA ASP A 43 -1.94 -2.66 2.63
C ASP A 43 -2.57 -3.61 3.67
N ALA A 44 -3.28 -3.06 4.66
CA ALA A 44 -4.08 -3.81 5.62
C ALA A 44 -5.49 -4.21 5.11
N SER A 45 -5.87 -3.83 3.89
CA SER A 45 -7.16 -4.18 3.29
C SER A 45 -7.08 -5.52 2.56
N ASP A 46 -8.15 -6.31 2.58
CA ASP A 46 -8.23 -7.56 1.81
C ASP A 46 -8.48 -7.33 0.29
N ASN A 47 -8.57 -6.06 -0.14
CA ASN A 47 -8.82 -5.70 -1.53
C ASN A 47 -7.51 -5.65 -2.34
N ALA A 48 -7.18 -6.76 -2.98
CA ALA A 48 -6.00 -6.91 -3.82
C ALA A 48 -5.90 -5.88 -4.95
N ASP A 49 -7.03 -5.50 -5.57
CA ASP A 49 -7.04 -4.50 -6.65
C ASP A 49 -6.65 -3.12 -6.12
N LEU A 50 -7.10 -2.78 -4.91
CA LEU A 50 -6.78 -1.51 -4.25
C LEU A 50 -5.32 -1.44 -3.84
N ILE A 51 -4.76 -2.55 -3.35
CA ILE A 51 -3.32 -2.67 -3.04
C ILE A 51 -2.48 -2.46 -4.31
N LEU A 52 -2.85 -3.13 -5.41
CA LEU A 52 -2.13 -3.01 -6.68
C LEU A 52 -2.19 -1.57 -7.23
N LEU A 53 -3.37 -0.94 -7.18
CA LEU A 53 -3.55 0.48 -7.52
C LEU A 53 -2.71 1.40 -6.63
N GLY A 54 -2.62 1.11 -5.34
CA GLY A 54 -1.79 1.85 -4.40
C GLY A 54 -0.30 1.77 -4.74
N LEU A 55 0.20 0.57 -5.07
CA LEU A 55 1.58 0.35 -5.52
C LEU A 55 1.89 1.10 -6.82
N GLU A 56 1.00 1.03 -7.81
CA GLU A 56 1.17 1.77 -9.07
C GLU A 56 1.24 3.28 -8.82
N LEU A 57 0.36 3.79 -7.96
CA LEU A 57 0.33 5.21 -7.61
C LEU A 57 1.60 5.63 -6.84
N ARG A 58 2.10 4.83 -5.89
CA ARG A 58 3.37 5.10 -5.21
C ARG A 58 4.53 5.18 -6.19
N ASN A 59 4.58 4.26 -7.16
CA ASN A 59 5.60 4.25 -8.21
C ASN A 59 5.54 5.52 -9.06
N GLN A 60 4.34 5.91 -9.50
CA GLN A 60 4.13 7.12 -10.31
C GLN A 60 4.44 8.41 -9.55
N LEU A 61 4.23 8.45 -8.24
CA LEU A 61 4.54 9.60 -7.39
C LEU A 61 6.02 9.64 -6.96
N GLY A 62 6.82 8.62 -7.29
CA GLY A 62 8.19 8.49 -6.81
C GLY A 62 8.27 8.31 -5.28
N LEU A 63 7.20 7.80 -4.67
CA LEU A 63 7.08 7.52 -3.23
C LEU A 63 7.46 6.07 -2.90
N LEU A 64 7.86 5.28 -3.90
CA LEU A 64 8.62 4.06 -3.65
C LEU A 64 10.01 4.49 -3.16
N GLU A 65 10.09 4.84 -1.88
CA GLU A 65 11.36 4.64 -1.21
C GLU A 65 11.67 3.13 -1.25
N PRO A 66 12.96 2.76 -1.32
CA PRO A 66 13.34 1.39 -1.02
C PRO A 66 12.99 1.14 0.45
N GLU A 67 11.74 0.81 0.73
CA GLU A 67 11.38 0.18 1.99
C GLU A 67 12.22 -1.10 2.03
N GLU A 68 13.26 -1.05 2.86
CA GLU A 68 13.74 -2.20 3.59
C GLU A 68 12.52 -3.04 3.92
N ILE A 69 12.47 -4.20 3.29
CA ILE A 69 11.48 -5.23 3.48
C ILE A 69 11.61 -5.66 4.95
N THR A 70 11.06 -4.87 5.86
CA THR A 70 10.62 -5.36 7.16
C THR A 70 9.28 -6.01 6.92
N ALA A 71 9.32 -7.05 6.06
CA ALA A 71 8.53 -8.22 6.32
C ALA A 71 8.82 -8.57 7.77
N ALA A 72 7.92 -8.19 8.67
CA ALA A 72 7.85 -8.83 9.97
C ALA A 72 7.91 -10.33 9.67
N PRO A 73 8.92 -11.06 10.15
CA PRO A 73 8.95 -12.48 9.93
C PRO A 73 7.69 -12.99 10.62
N ALA A 74 6.70 -13.40 9.83
CA ALA A 74 5.64 -14.27 10.31
C ALA A 74 6.37 -15.36 11.08
N GLN A 75 6.13 -15.39 12.40
CA GLN A 75 6.86 -16.21 13.34
C GLN A 75 7.03 -17.59 12.73
N ALA A 76 8.28 -17.95 12.42
CA ALA A 76 8.61 -19.31 12.05
C ALA A 76 8.36 -20.13 13.31
N GLU A 77 7.12 -20.62 13.44
CA GLU A 77 6.73 -21.56 14.48
C GLU A 77 7.74 -22.70 14.43
N LYS A 78 8.47 -22.78 15.54
CA LYS A 78 9.54 -23.71 15.80
C LYS A 78 8.92 -25.10 15.95
N TYR A 79 8.56 -25.73 14.84
CA TYR A 79 8.21 -27.14 14.81
C TYR A 79 9.50 -27.94 14.98
N MET A 80 9.82 -28.22 16.24
CA MET A 80 10.70 -29.32 16.61
C MET A 80 10.04 -30.63 16.18
N PHE A 81 10.28 -31.05 14.95
CA PHE A 81 10.10 -32.45 14.60
C PHE A 81 11.30 -33.23 15.13
N GLY A 82 11.09 -33.80 16.32
CA GLY A 82 11.96 -34.83 16.86
C GLY A 82 11.99 -36.08 15.98
N ALA A 83 13.06 -36.84 16.20
CA ALA A 83 13.23 -38.25 15.89
C ALA A 83 13.11 -38.67 14.42
N ARG A 84 14.26 -38.74 13.74
CA ARG A 84 14.52 -39.81 12.77
C ARG A 84 15.99 -40.25 12.83
N GLY A 85 16.19 -41.51 13.24
CA GLY A 85 17.37 -42.34 12.95
C GLY A 85 18.41 -42.38 14.04
#